data_AF-A0A538BDZ4-F1
#
_entry.id   AF-A0A538BDZ4-F1
#
_cell.length_a   1.000
_cell.length_b   1.000
_cell.length_c   1.000
_cell.angle_alpha   90.00
_cell.angle_beta   90.00
_cell.angle_gamma   90.00
#
_symmetry.space_group_name_H-M   'P 1'
#
loop_
_entity.id
_entity.type
_entity.pdbx_description
1 polymer ?
#
loop_
_entity_poly.entity_id
_entity_poly.type
_entity_poly.pdbx_seq_one_letter_code
_entity_poly.pdbx_strand_id
1 'polypeptide(L)'
;APMDGILIPGGFGVRGVEGKVDAARYAREQRVPFLGICLGLQCAVIEIARSICGLAGANSSEFDPATPHPVIDLLPEQKDVTELGATMRLGAQPCYLEPGTRAAAAYDADVVEERHRHRYEVNPAYHEALTSGGLVISGSSQK
;
A
#
# COMPACT_ATOMS: atom_id res chain seq x y z
N ALA A 1 1.82 -3.09 -28.69
CA ALA A 1 0.51 -2.44 -28.46
C ALA A 1 0.56 -1.80 -27.08
N PRO A 2 -0.11 -0.65 -26.85
CA PRO A 2 -0.32 -0.15 -25.49
C PRO A 2 -1.05 -1.22 -24.64
N MET A 3 -0.74 -1.29 -23.36
CA MET A 3 -1.37 -2.22 -22.41
C MET A 3 -2.65 -1.58 -21.86
N ASP A 4 -3.75 -2.33 -21.83
CA ASP A 4 -5.04 -1.83 -21.34
C ASP A 4 -5.20 -1.94 -19.80
N GLY A 5 -4.24 -2.57 -19.13
CA GLY A 5 -4.24 -2.70 -17.67
C GLY A 5 -2.93 -3.24 -17.13
N ILE A 6 -2.60 -2.86 -15.89
CA ILE A 6 -1.40 -3.29 -15.16
C ILE A 6 -1.83 -3.84 -13.81
N LEU A 7 -1.37 -5.06 -13.49
CA LEU A 7 -1.57 -5.68 -12.18
C LEU A 7 -0.22 -5.97 -11.54
N ILE A 8 -0.03 -5.50 -10.31
CA ILE A 8 1.10 -5.89 -9.48
C ILE A 8 0.59 -6.80 -8.36
N PRO A 9 0.94 -8.10 -8.38
CA PRO A 9 0.45 -9.04 -7.40
C PRO A 9 1.19 -8.90 -6.07
N GLY A 10 0.78 -9.71 -5.08
CA GLY A 10 1.55 -9.90 -3.86
C GLY A 10 2.94 -10.50 -4.12
N GLY A 11 3.80 -10.40 -3.11
CA GLY A 11 5.15 -10.96 -3.17
C GLY A 11 5.88 -10.73 -1.85
N PHE A 12 7.09 -11.31 -1.75
CA PHE A 12 7.95 -11.19 -0.58
C PHE A 12 9.38 -10.89 -1.02
N GLY A 13 10.10 -10.13 -0.19
CA GLY A 13 11.49 -9.78 -0.42
C GLY A 13 11.70 -8.69 -1.48
N VAL A 14 12.93 -8.17 -1.51
CA VAL A 14 13.31 -6.96 -2.26
C VAL A 14 13.43 -7.14 -3.78
N ARG A 15 13.52 -8.38 -4.27
CA ARG A 15 13.84 -8.64 -5.68
C ARG A 15 12.75 -8.09 -6.60
N GLY A 16 13.14 -7.10 -7.43
CA GLY A 16 12.28 -6.48 -8.44
C GLY A 16 11.29 -5.46 -7.88
N VAL A 17 11.43 -5.01 -6.62
CA VAL A 17 10.56 -3.97 -6.03
C VAL A 17 10.66 -2.66 -6.81
N GLU A 18 11.86 -2.18 -7.13
CA GLU A 18 12.02 -0.91 -7.87
C GLU A 18 11.36 -0.96 -9.26
N GLY A 19 11.46 -2.08 -9.99
CA GLY A 19 10.75 -2.24 -11.26
C GLY A 19 9.22 -2.26 -11.11
N LYS A 20 8.69 -2.73 -9.96
CA LYS A 20 7.26 -2.65 -9.65
C LYS A 20 6.83 -1.22 -9.30
N VAL A 21 7.67 -0.47 -8.59
CA VAL A 21 7.45 0.96 -8.32
C VAL A 21 7.42 1.74 -9.64
N ASP A 22 8.34 1.45 -10.56
CA ASP A 22 8.35 2.06 -11.90
C ASP A 22 7.11 1.70 -12.72
N ALA A 23 6.64 0.45 -12.64
CA ALA A 23 5.40 0.03 -13.30
C ALA A 23 4.17 0.75 -12.73
N ALA A 24 4.11 0.97 -11.41
CA ALA A 24 3.06 1.77 -10.79
C ALA A 24 3.10 3.23 -11.26
N ARG A 25 4.31 3.81 -11.36
CA ARG A 25 4.51 5.17 -11.89
C ARG A 25 4.00 5.27 -13.32
N TYR A 26 4.42 4.34 -14.17
CA TYR A 26 4.00 4.28 -15.56
C TYR A 26 2.48 4.22 -15.67
N ALA A 27 1.83 3.35 -14.88
CA ALA A 27 0.38 3.23 -14.88
C ALA A 27 -0.32 4.55 -14.51
N ARG A 28 0.17 5.24 -13.47
CA ARG A 28 -0.35 6.54 -13.03
C ARG A 28 -0.17 7.62 -14.08
N GLU A 29 1.04 7.78 -14.63
CA GLU A 29 1.38 8.84 -15.57
C GLU A 29 0.72 8.66 -16.93
N GLN A 30 0.62 7.41 -17.41
CA GLN A 30 -0.02 7.08 -18.68
C GLN A 30 -1.53 6.83 -18.55
N ARG A 31 -2.08 6.96 -17.33
CA ARG A 31 -3.51 6.71 -17.02
C ARG A 31 -3.98 5.31 -17.45
N VAL A 32 -3.10 4.32 -17.32
CA VAL A 32 -3.45 2.91 -17.55
C VAL A 32 -4.14 2.37 -16.28
N PRO A 33 -5.28 1.68 -16.40
CA PRO A 33 -5.92 1.02 -15.27
C PRO A 33 -4.94 0.15 -14.47
N PHE A 34 -4.92 0.34 -13.15
CA PHE A 34 -3.96 -0.29 -12.26
C PHE A 34 -4.65 -1.04 -11.12
N LEU A 35 -4.19 -2.25 -10.80
CA LEU A 35 -4.58 -2.99 -9.61
C LEU A 35 -3.34 -3.49 -8.85
N GLY A 36 -3.10 -2.94 -7.66
CA GLY A 36 -2.02 -3.34 -6.77
C GLY A 36 -2.56 -4.19 -5.62
N ILE A 37 -2.07 -5.43 -5.49
CA ILE A 37 -2.51 -6.37 -4.45
C ILE A 37 -1.36 -6.60 -3.47
N CYS A 38 -1.59 -6.39 -2.17
CA CYS A 38 -0.58 -6.61 -1.13
C CYS A 38 0.71 -5.81 -1.41
N LEU A 39 1.79 -6.47 -1.85
CA LEU A 39 3.01 -5.79 -2.30
C LEU A 39 2.74 -4.76 -3.41
N GLY A 40 1.77 -5.01 -4.29
CA GLY A 40 1.39 -4.04 -5.32
C GLY A 40 0.84 -2.73 -4.74
N LEU A 41 0.09 -2.79 -3.65
CA LEU A 41 -0.37 -1.59 -2.92
C LEU A 41 0.83 -0.86 -2.30
N GLN A 42 1.74 -1.60 -1.67
CA GLN A 42 2.96 -1.02 -1.08
C GLN A 42 3.81 -0.31 -2.13
N CYS A 43 4.01 -0.91 -3.31
CA CYS A 43 4.72 -0.28 -4.43
C CYS A 43 4.04 1.01 -4.91
N ALA A 44 2.70 1.03 -4.98
CA ALA A 44 1.96 2.23 -5.37
C ALA A 44 2.11 3.37 -4.34
N VAL A 45 2.07 3.06 -3.04
CA VAL A 45 2.29 4.05 -1.97
C VAL A 45 3.72 4.60 -2.01
N ILE A 46 4.72 3.73 -2.18
CA ILE A 46 6.13 4.12 -2.34
C ILE A 46 6.28 5.06 -3.56
N GLU A 47 5.64 4.73 -4.67
CA GLU A 47 5.67 5.55 -5.88
C GLU A 47 5.11 6.95 -5.63
N ILE A 48 3.89 7.05 -5.10
CA ILE A 48 3.20 8.32 -4.82
C ILE A 48 4.00 9.16 -3.82
N ALA A 49 4.54 8.54 -2.78
CA ALA A 49 5.37 9.21 -1.80
C ALA A 49 6.58 9.88 -2.45
N ARG A 50 7.28 9.16 -3.33
CA ARG A 50 8.48 9.66 -4.04
C ARG A 50 8.13 10.72 -5.09
N SER A 51 7.08 10.50 -5.88
CA SER A 51 6.81 11.29 -7.08
C SER A 51 5.90 12.50 -6.85
N ILE A 52 4.94 12.40 -5.94
CA ILE A 52 3.93 13.44 -5.69
C ILE A 52 4.19 14.13 -4.35
N CYS A 53 4.45 13.38 -3.30
CA CYS A 53 4.61 13.94 -1.95
C CYS A 53 6.02 14.51 -1.68
N GLY A 54 6.95 14.40 -2.64
CA GLY A 54 8.32 14.92 -2.50
C GLY A 54 9.18 14.18 -1.47
N LEU A 55 8.77 12.98 -1.04
CA LEU A 55 9.49 12.17 -0.05
C LEU A 55 10.58 11.35 -0.75
N ALA A 56 11.63 12.03 -1.19
CA ALA A 56 12.76 11.42 -1.87
C ALA A 56 13.40 10.34 -0.98
N GLY A 57 13.53 9.13 -1.53
CA GLY A 57 14.06 7.97 -0.79
C GLY A 57 13.02 7.21 0.03
N ALA A 58 11.73 7.56 -0.04
CA ALA A 58 10.66 6.80 0.63
C ALA A 58 10.66 5.32 0.22
N ASN A 59 10.46 4.44 1.20
CA ASN A 59 10.48 3.00 0.94
C ASN A 59 9.69 2.22 2.01
N SER A 60 9.68 0.89 1.86
CA SER A 60 9.36 -0.01 2.96
C SER A 60 10.59 -0.27 3.83
N SER A 61 10.41 -0.28 5.14
CA SER A 61 11.44 -0.76 6.07
C SER A 61 11.79 -2.24 5.87
N GLU A 62 10.95 -3.02 5.18
CA GLU A 62 11.28 -4.39 4.73
C GLU A 62 12.43 -4.40 3.70
N PHE A 63 12.44 -3.41 2.80
CA PHE A 63 13.33 -3.39 1.63
C PHE A 63 14.54 -2.49 1.84
N ASP A 64 14.35 -1.39 2.56
CA ASP A 64 15.39 -0.44 2.93
C ASP A 64 15.20 0.01 4.38
N PRO A 65 15.81 -0.69 5.35
CA PRO A 65 15.72 -0.32 6.76
C PRO A 65 16.31 1.06 7.08
N ALA A 66 17.10 1.64 6.19
CA ALA A 66 17.73 2.95 6.38
C ALA A 66 16.99 4.08 5.64
N THR A 67 15.82 3.80 5.04
CA THR A 67 15.05 4.83 4.33
C THR A 67 14.76 6.02 5.24
N PRO A 68 14.96 7.26 4.77
CA PRO A 68 14.57 8.44 5.54
C PRO A 68 13.05 8.56 5.69
N HIS A 69 12.27 7.86 4.86
CA HIS A 69 10.82 7.92 4.86
C HIS A 69 10.17 6.51 4.78
N PRO A 70 10.03 5.80 5.91
CA PRO A 70 9.40 4.48 5.99
C PRO A 70 7.87 4.59 5.85
N VAL A 71 7.40 4.87 4.64
CA VAL A 71 5.97 5.00 4.31
C VAL A 71 5.24 3.67 4.37
N ILE A 72 5.96 2.56 4.24
CA ILE A 72 5.49 1.21 4.54
C ILE A 72 6.34 0.66 5.69
N ASP A 73 5.72 0.32 6.81
CA ASP A 73 6.44 -0.11 8.01
C ASP A 73 5.62 -1.13 8.82
N LEU A 74 6.25 -1.76 9.80
CA LEU A 74 5.51 -2.42 10.88
C LEU A 74 4.74 -1.35 11.68
N LEU A 75 3.53 -1.68 12.12
CA LEU A 75 2.78 -0.78 13.00
C LEU A 75 3.53 -0.58 14.32
N PRO A 76 3.40 0.59 15.00
CA PRO A 76 4.14 0.88 16.23
C PRO A 76 4.03 -0.22 17.29
N GLU A 77 2.83 -0.79 17.45
CA GLU A 77 2.55 -1.83 18.44
C GLU A 77 3.25 -3.17 18.12
N GLN A 78 3.71 -3.35 16.89
CA GLN A 78 4.37 -4.55 16.39
C GLN A 78 5.89 -4.46 16.46
N LYS A 79 6.47 -3.28 16.70
CA LYS A 79 7.93 -3.07 16.65
C LYS A 79 8.68 -3.78 17.78
N ASP A 80 8.05 -3.93 18.93
CA ASP A 80 8.64 -4.62 20.10
C ASP A 80 8.38 -6.14 20.10
N VAL A 81 7.65 -6.65 19.10
CA VAL A 81 7.30 -8.07 19.01
C VAL A 81 8.40 -8.84 18.30
N THR A 82 9.17 -9.62 19.05
CA THR A 82 10.35 -10.36 18.55
C THR A 82 10.06 -11.78 18.07
N GLU A 83 8.85 -12.30 18.30
CA GLU A 83 8.45 -13.64 17.87
C GLU A 83 8.23 -13.70 16.35
N LEU A 84 8.91 -14.65 15.69
CA LEU A 84 8.79 -14.89 14.26
C LEU A 84 7.34 -15.21 13.86
N GLY A 85 6.70 -14.27 13.16
CA GLY A 85 5.33 -14.40 12.65
C GLY A 85 4.26 -13.71 13.48
N ALA A 86 4.57 -13.24 14.69
CA ALA A 86 3.60 -12.60 15.57
C ALA A 86 3.11 -11.22 15.07
N THR A 87 3.81 -10.61 14.13
CA THR A 87 3.40 -9.37 13.45
C THR A 87 2.55 -9.62 12.20
N MET A 88 2.28 -10.88 11.84
CA MET A 88 1.57 -11.21 10.62
C MET A 88 0.06 -11.06 10.78
N ARG A 89 -0.51 -10.20 9.95
CA ARG A 89 -1.95 -10.08 9.76
C ARG A 89 -2.42 -11.26 8.91
N LEU A 90 -3.26 -12.11 9.51
CA LEU A 90 -3.78 -13.33 8.90
C LEU A 90 -5.30 -13.43 9.02
N GLY A 91 -5.92 -14.04 8.01
CA GLY A 91 -7.34 -14.37 8.03
C GLY A 91 -8.25 -13.22 7.62
N ALA A 92 -9.56 -13.46 7.74
CA ALA A 92 -10.59 -12.48 7.42
C ALA A 92 -10.56 -11.35 8.46
N GLN A 93 -10.55 -10.11 7.99
CA GLN A 93 -10.65 -8.93 8.83
C GLN A 93 -11.56 -7.88 8.20
N PRO A 94 -12.27 -7.09 9.01
CA PRO A 94 -13.16 -6.06 8.50
C PRO A 94 -12.37 -4.94 7.83
N CYS A 95 -12.93 -4.42 6.75
CA CYS A 95 -12.54 -3.20 6.08
C CYS A 95 -13.77 -2.31 5.98
N TYR A 96 -13.74 -1.17 6.65
CA TYR A 96 -14.76 -0.12 6.57
C TYR A 96 -14.47 0.70 5.33
N LEU A 97 -15.42 0.77 4.40
CA LEU A 97 -15.24 1.45 3.12
C LEU A 97 -15.77 2.88 3.21
N GLU A 98 -15.00 3.82 2.65
CA GLU A 98 -15.40 5.22 2.63
C GLU A 98 -16.47 5.47 1.54
N PRO A 99 -17.64 6.01 1.90
CA PRO A 99 -18.70 6.31 0.94
C PRO A 99 -18.23 7.22 -0.20
N GLY A 100 -18.74 6.99 -1.41
CA GLY A 100 -18.38 7.79 -2.59
C GLY A 100 -17.03 7.44 -3.22
N THR A 101 -16.30 6.46 -2.68
CA THR A 101 -15.07 5.95 -3.30
C THR A 101 -15.33 4.86 -4.34
N ARG A 102 -14.34 4.61 -5.20
CA ARG A 102 -14.38 3.49 -6.15
C ARG A 102 -14.46 2.13 -5.46
N ALA A 103 -13.86 1.99 -4.27
CA ALA A 103 -13.91 0.76 -3.49
C ALA A 103 -15.34 0.49 -2.98
N ALA A 104 -15.97 1.49 -2.34
CA ALA A 104 -17.36 1.38 -1.89
C ALA A 104 -18.32 1.03 -3.05
N ALA A 105 -18.16 1.69 -4.21
CA ALA A 105 -18.98 1.40 -5.39
C ALA A 105 -18.74 -0.01 -5.98
N ALA A 106 -17.51 -0.54 -5.88
CA ALA A 106 -17.19 -1.87 -6.39
C ALA A 106 -17.74 -3.00 -5.51
N TYR A 107 -17.77 -2.80 -4.19
CA TYR A 107 -18.29 -3.78 -3.25
C TYR A 107 -19.79 -3.65 -2.97
N ASP A 108 -20.37 -2.47 -3.18
CA ASP A 108 -21.77 -2.16 -2.85
C ASP A 108 -22.11 -2.43 -1.37
N ALA A 109 -21.18 -2.06 -0.48
CA ALA A 109 -21.29 -2.27 0.96
C ALA A 109 -20.49 -1.23 1.75
N ASP A 110 -20.90 -0.97 3.01
CA ASP A 110 -20.17 -0.11 3.94
C ASP A 110 -19.01 -0.84 4.64
N VAL A 111 -19.14 -2.17 4.80
CA VAL A 111 -18.15 -3.02 5.47
C VAL A 111 -18.01 -4.33 4.71
N VAL A 112 -16.78 -4.75 4.48
CA VAL A 112 -16.44 -6.03 3.86
C VAL A 112 -15.41 -6.78 4.70
N GLU A 113 -15.36 -8.11 4.56
CA GLU A 113 -14.35 -8.94 5.19
C GLU A 113 -13.38 -9.49 4.14
N GLU A 114 -12.10 -9.13 4.24
CA GLU A 114 -11.08 -9.58 3.31
C GLU A 114 -9.99 -10.40 4.00
N ARG A 115 -9.41 -11.34 3.27
CA ARG A 115 -8.36 -12.23 3.82
C ARG A 115 -6.98 -11.59 3.67
N HIS A 116 -6.29 -11.42 4.78
CA HIS A 116 -4.99 -10.78 4.84
C HIS A 116 -3.87 -11.81 5.00
N ARG A 117 -2.69 -11.50 4.42
CA ARG A 117 -1.44 -12.24 4.60
C ARG A 117 -0.23 -11.34 4.35
N HIS A 118 -0.03 -10.36 5.22
CA HIS A 118 1.13 -9.46 5.20
C HIS A 118 1.52 -9.03 6.62
N ARG A 119 2.67 -8.37 6.75
CA ARG A 119 3.21 -7.85 8.01
C ARG A 119 3.33 -6.33 7.99
N TYR A 120 3.77 -5.80 6.87
CA TYR A 120 3.98 -4.37 6.69
C TYR A 120 2.71 -3.69 6.20
N GLU A 121 2.47 -2.52 6.76
CA GLU A 121 1.28 -1.69 6.57
C GLU A 121 1.69 -0.30 6.08
N VAL A 122 0.72 0.49 5.62
CA VAL A 122 0.96 1.92 5.39
C VAL A 122 1.20 2.59 6.74
N ASN A 123 2.32 3.30 6.87
CA ASN A 123 2.69 3.94 8.13
C ASN A 123 1.75 5.12 8.42
N PRO A 124 0.98 5.11 9.53
CA PRO A 124 0.02 6.16 9.85
C PRO A 124 0.62 7.56 9.92
N ALA A 125 1.91 7.69 10.27
CA ALA A 125 2.61 8.98 10.32
C ALA A 125 2.68 9.69 8.96
N TYR A 126 2.48 8.97 7.86
CA TYR A 126 2.50 9.51 6.50
C TYR A 126 1.11 9.69 5.88
N HIS A 127 0.02 9.32 6.57
CA HIS A 127 -1.32 9.42 6.01
C HIS A 127 -1.64 10.85 5.55
N GLU A 128 -1.36 11.86 6.38
CA GLU A 128 -1.62 13.26 6.03
C GLU A 128 -0.83 13.73 4.80
N ALA A 129 0.45 13.37 4.71
CA ALA A 129 1.29 13.72 3.56
C ALA A 129 0.81 13.03 2.28
N LEU A 130 0.40 11.77 2.38
CA LEU A 130 -0.11 11.00 1.25
C LEU A 130 -1.48 11.52 0.78
N THR A 131 -2.40 11.79 1.70
CA THR A 131 -3.73 12.31 1.34
C THR A 131 -3.69 13.75 0.84
N SER A 132 -2.81 14.59 1.39
CA SER A 132 -2.53 15.92 0.83
C SER A 132 -1.95 15.85 -0.59
N GLY A 133 -1.23 14.77 -0.91
CA GLY A 133 -0.78 14.45 -2.27
C GLY A 133 -1.87 13.89 -3.19
N GLY A 134 -3.10 13.74 -2.70
CA GLY A 134 -4.24 13.24 -3.48
C GLY A 134 -4.46 11.72 -3.41
N LEU A 135 -3.72 10.98 -2.56
CA LEU A 135 -4.06 9.60 -2.25
C LEU A 135 -5.40 9.55 -1.51
N VAL A 136 -6.34 8.72 -1.95
CA VAL A 136 -7.58 8.45 -1.23
C VAL A 136 -7.44 7.14 -0.47
N ILE A 137 -7.49 7.20 0.87
CA ILE A 137 -7.63 6.01 1.71
C ILE A 137 -9.11 5.62 1.69
N SER A 138 -9.47 4.70 0.80
CA SER A 138 -10.87 4.32 0.57
C SER A 138 -11.39 3.21 1.50
N GLY A 139 -10.53 2.69 2.38
CA GLY A 139 -10.97 1.79 3.42
C GLY A 139 -9.91 1.56 4.49
N SER A 140 -10.38 1.29 5.71
CA SER A 140 -9.56 1.14 6.91
C SER A 140 -10.03 -0.05 7.74
N SER A 141 -9.13 -0.60 8.56
CA SER A 141 -9.46 -1.72 9.47
C SER A 141 -10.02 -1.25 10.81
N GLN A 142 -10.04 0.06 11.04
CA GLN A 142 -10.54 0.71 12.24
C GLN A 142 -11.51 1.82 11.81
N LYS A 143 -12.59 2.02 12.58
CA LYS A 143 -13.48 3.17 12.46
C LYS A 143 -12.90 4.39 13.16
#